data_AF-A0A954LS90-F1
#
_entry.id   AF-A0A954LS90-F1
#
_cell.length_a   1.000
_cell.length_b   1.000
_cell.length_c   1.000
_cell.angle_alpha   90.00
_cell.angle_beta   90.00
_cell.angle_gamma   90.00
#
_symmetry.space_group_name_H-M   'P 1'
#
loop_
_entity.id
_entity.type
_entity.pdbx_description
1 polymer ?
#
loop_
_entity_poly.entity_id
_entity_poly.type
_entity_poly.pdbx_seq_one_letter_code
_entity_poly.pdbx_strand_id
1 'polypeptide(L)' 'MQTSSVLELDAEIDPVEEMRLRTWARQNYAPQGERDTEWHPVILEEMRRRDHEHSH' A
#
# COMPACT_ATOMS: atom_id res chain seq x y z
N MET A 1 -2.04 -20.85 18.77
CA MET A 1 -1.94 -20.48 17.34
C MET A 1 -3.12 -19.59 17.02
N GLN A 2 -2.95 -18.28 17.04
CA GLN A 2 -3.90 -17.31 16.51
C GLN A 2 -3.06 -16.28 15.76
N THR A 3 -2.74 -16.61 14.51
CA THR A 3 -2.30 -15.64 13.51
C THR A 3 -3.57 -14.94 13.04
N SER A 4 -3.62 -13.62 13.23
CA SER A 4 -4.51 -12.64 12.56
C SER A 4 -4.94 -11.58 13.57
N SER A 5 -4.27 -10.43 13.54
CA SER A 5 -4.93 -9.12 13.65
C SER A 5 -3.89 -8.03 13.36
N VAL A 6 -3.42 -7.98 12.10
CA VAL A 6 -2.88 -6.74 11.53
C VAL A 6 -4.04 -5.94 10.88
N LEU A 7 -5.25 -6.51 10.83
CA LEU A 7 -6.44 -5.96 10.17
C LEU A 7 -7.26 -4.99 11.03
N GLU A 8 -6.91 -4.75 12.29
CA GLU A 8 -7.64 -3.82 13.19
C GLU A 8 -7.03 -2.41 13.25
N LEU A 9 -5.95 -2.14 12.49
CA LEU A 9 -5.43 -0.78 12.27
C LEU A 9 -5.99 -0.16 10.99
N ASP A 10 -7.02 -0.76 10.39
CA ASP A 10 -7.90 -0.12 9.40
C ASP A 10 -8.88 0.77 10.18
N ALA A 11 -8.34 1.78 10.88
CA ALA A 11 -9.14 2.91 11.28
C ALA A 11 -9.64 3.51 9.97
N GLU A 12 -10.92 3.30 9.65
CA GLU A 12 -11.62 3.69 8.42
C GLU A 12 -10.96 4.90 7.79
N ILE A 13 -10.00 4.66 6.90
CA ILE A 13 -9.28 5.76 6.26
C ILE A 13 -10.30 6.48 5.41
N ASP A 14 -10.34 7.81 5.53
CA ASP A 14 -11.26 8.60 4.71
C ASP A 14 -11.03 8.25 3.23
N PRO A 15 -12.07 7.94 2.44
CA PRO A 15 -11.90 7.52 1.06
C PRO A 15 -11.12 8.53 0.20
N VAL A 16 -11.19 9.82 0.50
CA VAL A 16 -10.40 10.85 -0.19
C VAL A 16 -8.93 10.71 0.15
N GLU A 17 -8.60 10.45 1.42
CA GLU A 17 -7.23 10.24 1.85
C GLU A 17 -6.65 8.94 1.28
N GLU A 18 -7.43 7.86 1.25
CA GLU A 18 -7.02 6.62 0.57
C GLU A 18 -6.73 6.88 -0.91
N MET A 19 -7.63 7.59 -1.62
CA MET A 19 -7.41 7.95 -3.02
C MET A 19 -6.14 8.77 -3.22
N ARG A 20 -5.83 9.70 -2.31
CA ARG A 20 -4.59 10.50 -2.36
C ARG A 20 -3.35 9.63 -2.18
N LEU A 21 -3.35 8.75 -1.18
CA LEU A 21 -2.23 7.83 -0.94
C LEU A 21 -2.00 6.89 -2.13
N ARG A 22 -3.07 6.32 -2.69
CA ARG A 22 -2.99 5.49 -3.90
C ARG A 22 -2.46 6.27 -5.10
N THR A 23 -2.91 7.52 -5.25
CA THR A 23 -2.42 8.42 -6.30
C THR A 23 -0.94 8.75 -6.13
N TRP A 24 -0.51 9.02 -4.90
CA TRP A 24 0.90 9.26 -4.59
C TRP A 24 1.76 8.03 -4.86
N ALA A 25 1.31 6.83 -4.44
CA ALA A 25 2.00 5.57 -4.68
C ALA A 25 2.17 5.26 -6.19
N ARG A 26 1.16 5.61 -7.00
CA ARG A 26 1.24 5.54 -8.47
C ARG A 26 2.22 6.56 -9.06
N GLN A 27 2.41 7.72 -8.47
CA GLN A 27 3.36 8.71 -8.98
C GLN A 27 4.80 8.44 -8.53
N ASN A 28 4.97 7.88 -7.33
CA ASN A 28 6.26 7.68 -6.66
C ASN A 28 6.58 6.20 -6.49
N TYR A 29 6.23 5.39 -7.48
CA TYR A 29 6.43 3.95 -7.38
C TYR A 29 7.90 3.61 -7.21
N ALA A 30 8.15 2.76 -6.20
CA ALA A 30 9.43 2.15 -5.94
C ALA A 30 9.32 0.63 -6.09
N PRO A 31 10.32 -0.05 -6.69
CA PRO A 31 10.38 -1.52 -6.71
C PRO A 31 10.55 -2.07 -5.29
N GLN A 32 10.24 -3.35 -5.09
CA GLN A 32 10.18 -3.98 -3.75
C GLN A 32 11.40 -3.72 -2.85
N GLY A 33 12.62 -3.70 -3.41
CA GLY A 33 13.85 -3.49 -2.64
C GLY A 33 14.10 -2.05 -2.19
N GLU A 34 13.35 -1.09 -2.73
CA GLU A 34 13.51 0.35 -2.43
C GLU A 34 12.35 0.90 -1.58
N ARG A 35 11.40 0.05 -1.19
CA ARG A 35 10.25 0.46 -0.38
C ARG A 35 10.63 0.56 1.09
N ASP A 36 10.24 1.67 1.70
CA ASP A 36 10.31 1.79 3.15
C ASP A 36 9.16 1.02 3.80
N THR A 37 9.46 0.17 4.78
CA THR A 37 8.46 -0.58 5.53
C THR A 37 7.59 0.30 6.43
N GLU A 38 8.03 1.52 6.71
CA GLU A 38 7.28 2.51 7.50
C GLU A 38 6.24 3.28 6.67
N TRP A 39 6.21 3.11 5.34
CA TRP A 39 5.19 3.71 4.50
C TRP A 39 3.80 3.17 4.80
N HIS A 40 2.79 3.99 4.51
CA HIS A 40 1.40 3.65 4.76
C HIS A 40 1.02 2.32 4.06
N PRO A 41 0.26 1.43 4.71
CA PRO A 41 -0.14 0.14 4.11
C PRO A 41 -0.83 0.28 2.75
N VAL A 42 -1.68 1.29 2.56
CA VAL A 42 -2.32 1.63 1.27
C VAL A 42 -1.28 1.90 0.17
N ILE A 43 -0.20 2.60 0.49
CA ILE A 43 0.89 2.87 -0.46
C ILE A 43 1.56 1.56 -0.85
N LEU A 44 1.93 0.74 0.15
CA LEU A 44 2.62 -0.52 -0.06
C LEU A 44 1.77 -1.52 -0.85
N GLU A 45 0.46 -1.58 -0.59
CA GLU A 45 -0.50 -2.39 -1.35
C GLU A 45 -0.61 -1.92 -2.79
N GLU A 46 -0.73 -0.61 -3.02
CA GLU A 46 -0.84 -0.06 -4.37
C GLU A 46 0.43 -0.32 -5.19
N MET A 47 1.61 -0.21 -4.58
CA MET A 47 2.86 -0.55 -5.27
C MET A 47 2.96 -2.05 -5.59
N ARG A 48 2.48 -2.95 -4.70
CA ARG A 48 2.38 -4.39 -5.01
C ARG A 48 1.46 -4.65 -6.19
N ARG A 49 0.30 -3.97 -6.24
CA ARG A 49 -0.61 -4.07 -7.39
C ARG A 49 0.09 -3.69 -8.70
N ARG A 50 0.86 -2.61 -8.69
CA ARG A 50 1.66 -2.19 -9.86
C ARG A 50 2.73 -3.20 -10.26
N ASP A 51 3.37 -3.88 -9.31
CA ASP A 51 4.34 -4.94 -9.63
C ASP A 51 3.71 -6.03 -10.51
N HIS A 52 2.49 -6.43 -10.18
CA HIS A 52 1.75 -7.44 -10.93
C HIS A 52 1.34 -6.97 -12.34
N GLU A 53 1.05 -5.67 -12.51
CA GLU A 53 0.72 -5.10 -13.82
C GLU A 53 1.93 -5.05 -14.77
N HIS A 54 3.13 -4.79 -14.23
CA HIS A 54 4.36 -4.72 -15.03
C HIS A 54 5.01 -6.08 -15.31
N SER A 55 4.57 -7.16 -14.64
CA SER A 55 5.08 -8.51 -14.82
C SER A 55 4.34 -9.33 -15.89
N HIS A 56 3.44 -8.70 -16.66
CA HIS A 56 2.70 -9.28 -17.79
C HIS A 56 3.17 -8.67 -19.11
#